data_AF-A0A1G8FWY2-F1
#
_entry.id   AF-A0A1G8FWY2-F1
#
_cell.length_a   1.000
_cell.length_b   1.000
_cell.length_c   1.000
_cell.angle_alpha   90.00
_cell.angle_beta   90.00
_cell.angle_gamma   90.00
#
_symmetry.space_group_name_H-M   'P 1'
#
loop_
_entity.id
_entity.type
_entity.pdbx_description
1 polymer ?
#
loop_
_entity_poly.entity_id
_entity_poly.type
_entity_poly.pdbx_seq_one_letter_code
_entity_poly.pdbx_strand_id
1 'polypeptide(L)'
;MAWLGQRKTVTPVASGIVGFVALQLFDNAAGDIITLVHQYVSTPFNSIPFLRFDNESSSLRTFTQQMTLLIIYYVFAMGVKHVIFHQLFSREEKLGTYEDVEEELTEVIKAIDTGDGERIIEEKVTNYLHAVETEIRKVFEVRKRHVDFIWFFPVNEEERYDIRLYYQGKIKDLDSASRMINTALDNEEKPVRQKNSNIKSDSNMEGSKHSQSLIVRNYGEIRLGLGVFFLKDDVISEEKEQEFMKITTNLLLIGFNQDFVESLERKFNRVS
;
A
#
# COMPACT_ATOMS: atom_id res chain seq x y z
N MET A 1 32.01 -14.94 -14.52
CA MET A 1 30.60 -15.21 -14.88
C MET A 1 29.89 -13.87 -15.04
N ALA A 2 29.81 -13.36 -16.27
CA ALA A 2 29.17 -12.10 -16.57
C ALA A 2 27.78 -12.38 -17.17
N TRP A 3 26.73 -11.92 -16.49
CA TRP A 3 25.34 -12.04 -16.93
C TRP A 3 24.92 -10.68 -17.49
N LEU A 4 25.05 -10.49 -18.80
CA LEU A 4 24.49 -9.34 -19.53
C LEU A 4 23.17 -9.79 -20.16
N GLY A 5 22.07 -9.34 -19.56
CA GLY A 5 20.71 -9.58 -20.04
C GLY A 5 20.50 -9.02 -21.44
N GLN A 6 19.97 -9.87 -22.31
CA GLN A 6 19.57 -9.56 -23.68
C GLN A 6 18.60 -8.36 -23.71
N ARG A 7 19.01 -7.28 -24.37
CA ARG A 7 18.06 -6.30 -24.92
C ARG A 7 17.28 -7.00 -26.03
N LYS A 8 15.96 -7.13 -25.89
CA LYS A 8 15.07 -7.50 -26.98
C LYS A 8 15.18 -6.42 -28.07
N THR A 9 15.89 -6.75 -29.13
CA THR A 9 15.84 -6.01 -30.39
C THR A 9 14.45 -6.21 -30.98
N VAL A 10 13.67 -5.13 -31.02
CA VAL A 10 12.44 -5.10 -31.83
C VAL A 10 12.89 -5.20 -33.28
N THR A 11 12.65 -6.36 -33.90
CA THR A 11 12.97 -6.61 -35.30
C THR A 11 12.24 -5.62 -36.22
N PRO A 12 12.92 -4.99 -37.20
CA PRO A 12 12.32 -4.03 -38.15
C PRO A 12 11.24 -4.65 -39.04
N VAL A 13 11.13 -5.98 -39.05
CA VAL A 13 10.10 -6.74 -39.79
C VAL A 13 8.72 -6.57 -39.15
N ALA A 14 8.62 -6.42 -37.83
CA ALA A 14 7.33 -6.25 -37.15
C ALA A 14 6.71 -4.86 -37.43
N SER A 15 7.52 -3.81 -37.53
CA SER A 15 7.07 -2.46 -37.91
C SER A 15 6.69 -2.36 -39.38
N GLY A 16 7.33 -3.13 -40.28
CA GLY A 16 6.97 -3.20 -41.70
C GLY A 16 5.62 -3.89 -41.93
N ILE A 17 5.30 -4.95 -41.17
CA ILE A 17 4.03 -5.67 -41.28
C ILE A 17 2.87 -4.83 -40.71
N VAL A 18 3.07 -4.11 -39.60
CA VAL A 18 2.05 -3.19 -39.09
C VAL A 18 1.79 -2.03 -40.08
N GLY A 19 2.84 -1.51 -40.71
CA GLY A 19 2.71 -0.49 -41.77
C GLY A 19 2.00 -1.02 -43.03
N PHE A 20 2.26 -2.27 -43.42
CA PHE A 20 1.64 -2.92 -44.57
C PHE A 20 0.17 -3.30 -44.32
N VAL A 21 -0.16 -3.78 -43.11
CA VAL A 21 -1.55 -4.06 -42.69
C VAL A 21 -2.34 -2.77 -42.54
N ALA A 22 -1.71 -1.68 -42.05
CA ALA A 22 -2.33 -0.35 -42.03
C ALA A 22 -2.59 0.20 -43.45
N LEU A 23 -1.73 -0.11 -44.43
CA LEU A 23 -1.92 0.23 -45.84
C LEU A 23 -2.96 -0.64 -46.55
N GLN A 24 -3.06 -1.92 -46.21
CA GLN A 24 -4.06 -2.86 -46.76
C GLN A 24 -5.47 -2.63 -46.21
N LEU A 25 -5.60 -2.05 -45.02
CA LEU A 25 -6.87 -1.61 -44.46
C LEU A 25 -7.44 -0.35 -45.13
N PHE A 26 -6.77 0.22 -46.15
CA PHE A 26 -7.32 1.25 -47.04
C PHE A 26 -8.07 0.64 -48.25
N ASP A 27 -8.80 -0.45 -48.05
CA ASP A 27 -9.87 -0.81 -48.98
C ASP A 27 -11.02 0.21 -48.86
N ASN A 28 -11.70 0.52 -49.97
CA ASN A 28 -12.63 1.67 -50.09
C ASN A 28 -13.63 1.81 -48.92
N ALA A 29 -14.11 0.71 -48.33
CA ALA A 29 -15.06 0.75 -47.20
C ALA A 29 -14.43 1.20 -45.87
N ALA A 30 -13.16 0.88 -45.63
CA ALA A 30 -12.46 1.28 -44.41
C ALA A 30 -11.88 2.70 -44.52
N GLY A 31 -11.53 3.14 -45.74
CA GLY A 31 -11.20 4.54 -46.03
C GLY A 31 -12.34 5.50 -45.69
N ASP A 32 -13.58 5.13 -46.02
CA ASP A 32 -14.78 5.93 -45.69
C ASP A 32 -15.02 6.03 -44.18
N ILE A 33 -14.85 4.91 -43.45
CA ILE A 33 -14.99 4.89 -41.98
C ILE A 33 -13.88 5.72 -41.32
N ILE A 34 -12.64 5.60 -41.78
CA ILE A 34 -11.50 6.38 -41.29
C ILE A 34 -11.74 7.88 -41.50
N THR A 35 -12.25 8.26 -42.67
CA THR A 35 -12.57 9.65 -43.01
C THR A 35 -13.68 10.19 -42.11
N LEU A 36 -14.75 9.41 -41.90
CA LEU A 36 -15.87 9.79 -41.02
C LEU A 36 -15.43 9.91 -39.55
N VAL A 37 -14.59 8.98 -39.07
CA VAL A 37 -14.01 9.04 -37.72
C VAL A 37 -13.10 10.27 -37.58
N HIS A 38 -12.24 10.55 -38.55
CA HIS A 38 -11.36 11.73 -38.52
C HIS A 38 -12.16 13.04 -38.54
N GLN A 39 -13.20 13.13 -39.37
CA GLN A 39 -14.10 14.29 -39.39
C GLN A 39 -14.73 14.54 -38.01
N TYR A 40 -15.22 13.49 -37.34
CA TYR A 40 -15.81 13.63 -36.02
C TYR A 40 -14.77 14.00 -34.96
N VAL A 41 -13.63 13.30 -34.94
CA VAL A 41 -12.56 13.42 -33.95
C VAL A 41 -11.77 14.74 -34.07
N SER A 42 -11.73 15.35 -35.26
CA SER A 42 -11.07 16.65 -35.49
C SER A 42 -11.93 17.86 -35.08
N THR A 43 -13.24 17.69 -34.91
CA THR A 43 -14.20 18.75 -34.59
C THR A 43 -13.77 19.66 -33.42
N PRO A 44 -13.33 19.14 -32.25
CA PRO A 44 -12.87 19.99 -31.16
C PRO A 44 -11.56 20.75 -31.45
N PHE A 45 -10.83 20.38 -32.52
CA PHE A 45 -9.56 20.98 -32.92
C PHE A 45 -9.68 21.87 -34.17
N ASN A 46 -10.90 22.26 -34.57
CA ASN A 46 -11.15 23.11 -35.74
C ASN A 46 -10.43 24.47 -35.73
N SER A 47 -10.00 24.94 -34.56
CA SER A 47 -9.21 26.17 -34.39
C SER A 47 -7.71 25.98 -34.68
N ILE A 48 -7.22 24.75 -34.81
CA ILE A 48 -5.82 24.42 -35.09
C ILE A 48 -5.69 24.01 -36.57
N PRO A 49 -5.08 24.85 -37.43
CA PRO A 49 -5.05 24.63 -38.89
C PRO A 49 -4.45 23.30 -39.33
N PHE A 50 -3.55 22.74 -38.51
CA PHE A 50 -2.91 21.46 -38.78
C PHE A 50 -3.81 20.26 -38.45
N LEU A 51 -4.72 20.35 -37.47
CA LEU A 51 -5.54 19.24 -36.98
C LEU A 51 -6.96 19.26 -37.55
N ARG A 52 -7.33 20.34 -38.24
CA ARG A 52 -8.61 20.44 -38.95
C ARG A 52 -8.66 19.42 -40.09
N PHE A 53 -9.80 18.74 -40.17
CA PHE A 53 -10.12 17.88 -41.30
C PHE A 53 -10.37 18.70 -42.56
N ASP A 54 -9.69 18.32 -43.65
CA ASP A 54 -9.73 18.98 -44.95
C ASP A 54 -9.90 17.93 -46.05
N ASN A 55 -11.02 18.02 -46.79
CA ASN A 55 -11.40 17.06 -47.83
C ASN A 55 -10.45 17.06 -49.03
N GLU A 56 -9.67 18.13 -49.23
CA GLU A 56 -8.72 18.25 -50.34
C GLU A 56 -7.28 17.89 -49.93
N SER A 57 -7.07 17.34 -48.73
CA SER A 57 -5.75 16.97 -48.24
C SER A 57 -5.21 15.68 -48.88
N SER A 58 -3.89 15.60 -49.07
CA SER A 58 -3.25 14.38 -49.56
C SER A 58 -3.39 13.24 -48.53
N SER A 59 -3.52 12.00 -48.99
CA SER A 59 -3.75 10.83 -48.12
C SER A 59 -2.71 10.68 -46.99
N LEU A 60 -1.45 11.06 -47.25
CA LEU A 60 -0.38 11.06 -46.26
C LEU A 60 -0.56 12.15 -45.18
N ARG A 61 -1.11 13.30 -45.55
CA ARG A 61 -1.45 14.38 -44.60
C ARG A 61 -2.63 13.96 -43.72
N THR A 62 -3.67 13.38 -44.30
CA THR A 62 -4.83 12.87 -43.54
C THR A 62 -4.41 11.79 -42.54
N PHE A 63 -3.53 10.87 -42.95
CA PHE A 63 -2.99 9.82 -42.08
C PHE A 63 -2.17 10.39 -40.90
N THR A 64 -1.27 11.35 -41.18
CA THR A 64 -0.43 11.98 -40.13
C THR A 64 -1.25 12.82 -39.14
N GLN A 65 -2.28 13.51 -39.62
CA GLN A 65 -3.26 14.21 -38.78
C GLN A 65 -4.01 13.24 -37.85
N GLN A 66 -4.49 12.12 -38.39
CA GLN A 66 -5.20 11.11 -37.60
C GLN A 66 -4.32 10.45 -36.53
N MET A 67 -3.07 10.11 -36.86
CA MET A 67 -2.11 9.57 -35.88
C MET A 67 -1.83 10.58 -34.76
N THR A 68 -1.72 11.86 -35.11
CA THR A 68 -1.48 12.93 -34.14
C THR A 68 -2.69 13.10 -33.21
N LEU A 69 -3.92 13.07 -33.74
CA LEU A 69 -5.13 13.09 -32.94
C LEU A 69 -5.19 11.91 -31.97
N LEU A 70 -4.90 10.68 -32.44
CA LEU A 70 -4.87 9.50 -31.58
C LEU A 70 -3.85 9.64 -30.44
N ILE A 71 -2.68 10.21 -30.70
CA ILE A 71 -1.67 10.49 -29.66
C ILE A 71 -2.21 11.50 -28.65
N ILE A 72 -2.84 12.59 -29.11
CA ILE A 72 -3.43 13.60 -28.22
C ILE A 72 -4.49 12.97 -27.31
N TYR A 73 -5.40 12.17 -27.87
CA TYR A 73 -6.42 11.47 -27.09
C TYR A 73 -5.84 10.44 -26.12
N TYR A 74 -4.82 9.70 -26.53
CA TYR A 74 -4.13 8.76 -25.66
C TYR A 74 -3.47 9.46 -24.48
N VAL A 75 -2.74 10.56 -24.72
CA VAL A 75 -2.11 11.36 -23.67
C VAL A 75 -3.16 11.95 -22.74
N PHE A 76 -4.27 12.46 -23.29
CA PHE A 76 -5.37 12.99 -22.50
C PHE A 76 -6.02 11.91 -21.62
N ALA A 77 -6.35 10.74 -22.18
CA ALA A 77 -6.92 9.63 -21.44
C ALA A 77 -5.96 9.09 -20.35
N MET A 78 -4.66 9.03 -20.63
CA MET A 78 -3.65 8.69 -19.63
C MET A 78 -3.54 9.77 -18.55
N GLY A 79 -3.62 11.05 -18.90
CA GLY A 79 -3.66 12.16 -17.95
C GLY A 79 -4.89 12.11 -17.06
N VAL A 80 -6.08 11.89 -17.62
CA VAL A 80 -7.33 11.71 -16.85
C VAL A 80 -7.24 10.48 -15.96
N LYS A 81 -6.76 9.34 -16.48
CA LYS A 81 -6.52 8.14 -15.67
C LYS A 81 -5.54 8.43 -14.54
N HIS A 82 -4.45 9.16 -14.81
CA HIS A 82 -3.47 9.52 -13.80
C HIS A 82 -4.06 10.45 -12.74
N VAL A 83 -4.83 11.47 -13.13
CA VAL A 83 -5.50 12.40 -12.22
C VAL A 83 -6.56 11.70 -11.38
N ILE A 84 -7.42 10.87 -11.98
CA ILE A 84 -8.44 10.09 -11.27
C ILE A 84 -7.79 9.07 -10.34
N PHE A 85 -6.77 8.35 -10.82
CA PHE A 85 -6.04 7.39 -10.00
C PHE A 85 -5.28 8.09 -8.87
N HIS A 86 -4.71 9.27 -9.11
CA HIS A 86 -4.07 10.07 -8.07
C HIS A 86 -5.11 10.65 -7.09
N GLN A 87 -6.29 11.08 -7.53
CA GLN A 87 -7.34 11.57 -6.63
C GLN A 87 -7.99 10.45 -5.80
N LEU A 88 -8.12 9.24 -6.36
CA LEU A 88 -8.74 8.10 -5.68
C LEU A 88 -7.73 7.29 -4.84
N PHE A 89 -6.47 7.23 -5.24
CA PHE A 89 -5.45 6.38 -4.61
C PHE A 89 -4.25 7.13 -4.04
N SER A 90 -4.01 8.38 -4.45
CA SER A 90 -3.15 9.28 -3.69
C SER A 90 -4.03 10.13 -2.78
N ARG A 91 -4.50 9.53 -1.67
CA ARG A 91 -4.41 10.28 -0.42
C ARG A 91 -2.93 10.67 -0.37
N GLU A 92 -2.61 11.95 -0.59
CA GLU A 92 -1.37 12.49 -0.05
C GLU A 92 -1.25 11.90 1.35
N GLU A 93 -0.09 11.35 1.72
CA GLU A 93 0.22 11.12 3.12
C GLU A 93 0.11 12.50 3.78
N LYS A 94 -1.11 12.92 4.13
CA LYS A 94 -1.32 13.90 5.17
C LYS A 94 -0.46 13.36 6.27
N LEU A 95 0.52 14.18 6.67
CA LEU A 95 1.36 13.90 7.81
C LEU A 95 0.38 13.74 8.96
N GLY A 96 -0.04 12.50 9.20
CA GLY A 96 -0.99 12.21 10.24
C GLY A 96 -0.47 12.79 11.55
N THR A 97 -1.34 13.27 12.40
CA THR A 97 -0.97 13.58 13.78
C THR A 97 -1.49 12.46 14.67
N TYR A 98 -1.05 12.48 15.93
CA TYR A 98 -1.67 11.67 16.97
C TYR A 98 -3.21 11.86 17.02
N GLU A 99 -3.73 13.04 16.65
CA GLU A 99 -5.18 13.30 16.56
C GLU A 99 -5.85 12.47 15.46
N ASP A 100 -5.17 12.22 14.33
CA ASP A 100 -5.72 11.36 13.26
C ASP A 100 -5.84 9.90 13.72
N VAL A 101 -4.93 9.44 14.60
CA VAL A 101 -5.06 8.10 15.20
C VAL A 101 -6.29 8.03 16.10
N GLU A 102 -6.57 9.09 16.87
CA GLU A 102 -7.76 9.17 17.74
C GLU A 102 -9.06 9.31 16.94
N GLU A 103 -9.05 10.05 15.84
CA GLU A 103 -10.20 10.18 14.95
C GLU A 103 -10.55 8.84 14.29
N GLU A 104 -9.57 8.16 13.70
CA GLU A 104 -9.79 6.84 13.07
C GLU A 104 -10.23 5.79 14.11
N LEU A 105 -9.70 5.87 15.34
CA LEU A 105 -10.15 5.02 16.45
C LEU A 105 -11.61 5.26 16.79
N THR A 106 -12.00 6.53 16.93
CA THR A 106 -13.37 6.95 17.23
C THR A 106 -14.33 6.46 16.15
N GLU A 107 -13.92 6.54 14.89
CA GLU A 107 -14.72 6.08 13.76
C GLU A 107 -14.91 4.56 13.75
N VAL A 108 -13.95 3.77 14.20
CA VAL A 108 -14.13 2.33 14.40
C VAL A 108 -15.12 2.05 15.53
N ILE A 109 -14.93 2.67 16.69
CA ILE A 109 -15.79 2.46 17.86
C ILE A 109 -17.24 2.81 17.53
N LYS A 110 -17.47 3.98 16.89
CA LYS A 110 -18.82 4.36 16.45
C LYS A 110 -19.44 3.32 15.53
N ALA A 111 -18.70 2.81 14.54
CA ALA A 111 -19.23 1.84 13.59
C ALA A 111 -19.59 0.50 14.25
N ILE A 112 -18.83 0.10 15.27
CA ILE A 112 -19.14 -1.07 16.10
C ILE A 112 -20.41 -0.80 16.92
N ASP A 113 -20.47 0.34 17.62
CA ASP A 113 -21.59 0.72 18.48
C ASP A 113 -22.90 0.90 17.69
N THR A 114 -22.84 1.38 16.46
CA THR A 114 -24.00 1.53 15.57
C THR A 114 -24.41 0.24 14.87
N GLY A 115 -23.61 -0.83 14.99
CA GLY A 115 -23.83 -2.09 14.28
C GLY A 115 -23.74 -1.95 12.77
N ASP A 116 -22.80 -1.12 12.29
CA ASP A 116 -22.57 -0.93 10.85
C ASP A 116 -22.25 -2.28 10.16
N GLY A 117 -22.45 -2.33 8.85
CA GLY A 117 -22.15 -3.53 8.07
C GLY A 117 -20.69 -3.95 8.21
N GLU A 118 -20.43 -5.25 8.32
CA GLU A 118 -19.10 -5.82 8.60
C GLU A 118 -17.99 -5.26 7.70
N ARG A 119 -18.26 -5.07 6.41
CA ARG A 119 -17.30 -4.49 5.45
C ARG A 119 -16.85 -3.07 5.83
N ILE A 120 -17.77 -2.27 6.37
CA ILE A 120 -17.50 -0.88 6.81
C ILE A 120 -16.61 -0.91 8.05
N ILE A 121 -16.92 -1.80 9.01
CA ILE A 121 -16.11 -2.00 10.21
C ILE A 121 -14.69 -2.45 9.82
N GLU A 122 -14.55 -3.43 8.92
CA GLU A 122 -13.25 -3.90 8.43
C GLU A 122 -12.42 -2.78 7.77
N GLU A 123 -13.05 -1.93 6.96
CA GLU A 123 -12.41 -0.79 6.32
C GLU A 123 -11.89 0.21 7.37
N LYS A 124 -12.74 0.61 8.32
CA LYS A 124 -12.37 1.53 9.41
C LYS A 124 -11.25 0.96 10.27
N VAL A 125 -11.32 -0.34 10.60
CA VAL A 125 -10.25 -1.05 11.32
C VAL A 125 -8.94 -0.99 10.52
N THR A 126 -8.99 -1.19 9.20
CA THR A 126 -7.80 -1.06 8.34
C THR A 126 -7.19 0.33 8.42
N ASN A 127 -8.03 1.37 8.36
CA ASN A 127 -7.59 2.76 8.41
C ASN A 127 -6.94 3.07 9.76
N TYR A 128 -7.52 2.62 10.87
CA TYR A 128 -6.94 2.77 12.19
C TYR A 128 -5.54 2.13 12.30
N LEU A 129 -5.40 0.85 11.90
CA LEU A 129 -4.10 0.17 11.94
C LEU A 129 -3.07 0.90 11.07
N HIS A 130 -3.50 1.37 9.90
CA HIS A 130 -2.65 2.12 8.99
C HIS A 130 -2.23 3.48 9.57
N ALA A 131 -3.13 4.18 10.26
CA ALA A 131 -2.85 5.44 10.95
C ALA A 131 -1.79 5.24 12.05
N VAL A 132 -1.94 4.20 12.88
CA VAL A 132 -0.97 3.83 13.92
C VAL A 132 0.41 3.55 13.30
N GLU A 133 0.48 2.69 12.28
CA GLU A 133 1.75 2.37 11.62
C GLU A 133 2.40 3.60 10.97
N THR A 134 1.58 4.49 10.42
CA THR A 134 2.05 5.75 9.79
C THR A 134 2.61 6.70 10.84
N GLU A 135 1.96 6.82 11.99
CA GLU A 135 2.42 7.68 13.07
C GLU A 135 3.71 7.17 13.71
N ILE A 136 3.80 5.86 13.96
CA ILE A 136 5.03 5.24 14.47
C ILE A 136 6.19 5.47 13.48
N ARG A 137 5.95 5.35 12.16
CA ARG A 137 6.99 5.65 11.16
C ARG A 137 7.51 7.08 11.27
N LYS A 138 6.65 8.04 11.59
CA LYS A 138 7.05 9.45 11.73
C LYS A 138 7.87 9.68 12.98
N VAL A 139 7.41 9.20 14.14
CA VAL A 139 8.16 9.28 15.41
C VAL A 139 9.59 8.76 15.24
N PHE A 140 9.73 7.60 14.59
CA PHE A 140 11.05 7.00 14.38
C PHE A 140 11.79 7.53 13.14
N GLU A 141 11.17 8.39 12.34
CA GLU A 141 11.71 8.95 11.09
C GLU A 141 12.18 7.87 10.10
N VAL A 142 11.45 6.75 10.05
CA VAL A 142 11.79 5.59 9.24
C VAL A 142 10.91 5.46 8.01
N ARG A 143 11.54 5.17 6.87
CA ARG A 143 10.82 4.81 5.63
C ARG A 143 10.14 3.45 5.81
N LYS A 144 8.98 3.26 5.15
CA LYS A 144 8.24 1.97 5.13
C LYS A 144 9.12 0.74 4.88
N ARG A 145 10.13 0.86 4.01
CA ARG A 145 11.05 -0.25 3.72
C ARG A 145 12.06 -0.57 4.83
N HIS A 146 12.13 0.18 5.92
CA HIS A 146 13.10 -0.01 7.00
C HIS A 146 12.45 -0.44 8.33
N VAL A 147 11.14 -0.66 8.32
CA VAL A 147 10.38 -1.09 9.50
C VAL A 147 9.30 -2.07 9.09
N ASP A 148 9.15 -3.11 9.89
CA ASP A 148 8.11 -4.12 9.77
C ASP A 148 7.16 -3.99 10.97
N PHE A 149 5.85 -4.05 10.72
CA PHE A 149 4.81 -3.99 11.74
C PHE A 149 4.08 -5.33 11.79
N ILE A 150 3.97 -5.92 12.99
CA ILE A 150 3.26 -7.17 13.21
C ILE A 150 2.30 -7.00 14.39
N TRP A 151 1.01 -7.05 14.09
CA TRP A 151 -0.06 -7.12 15.06
C TRP A 151 -0.22 -8.57 15.52
N PHE A 152 -0.50 -8.81 16.79
CA PHE A 152 -0.66 -10.17 17.31
C PHE A 152 -1.79 -10.31 18.34
N PHE A 153 -2.43 -11.47 18.33
CA PHE A 153 -3.65 -11.82 19.08
C PHE A 153 -3.53 -13.24 19.63
N PRO A 154 -4.11 -13.54 20.81
CA PRO A 154 -4.27 -14.93 21.23
C PRO A 154 -5.22 -15.68 20.28
N VAL A 155 -4.97 -16.97 20.05
CA VAL A 155 -5.85 -17.85 19.27
C VAL A 155 -6.90 -18.52 20.17
N ASN A 156 -6.54 -18.75 21.43
CA ASN A 156 -7.39 -19.42 22.41
C ASN A 156 -7.05 -18.88 23.81
N GLU A 157 -8.07 -18.51 24.59
CA GLU A 157 -7.85 -18.03 25.98
C GLU A 157 -7.28 -19.14 26.89
N GLU A 158 -7.56 -20.41 26.56
CA GLU A 158 -7.14 -21.58 27.34
C GLU A 158 -5.70 -22.04 27.03
N GLU A 159 -5.26 -21.89 25.78
CA GLU A 159 -3.90 -22.26 25.34
C GLU A 159 -3.02 -21.01 25.27
N ARG A 160 -2.28 -20.76 26.35
CA ARG A 160 -1.51 -19.54 26.64
C ARG A 160 -0.44 -19.11 25.61
N TYR A 161 -0.30 -19.78 24.46
CA TYR A 161 0.85 -19.63 23.57
C TYR A 161 0.57 -19.77 22.07
N ASP A 162 -0.68 -19.94 21.65
CA ASP A 162 -0.99 -19.86 20.22
C ASP A 162 -1.36 -18.41 19.89
N ILE A 163 -0.49 -17.73 19.13
CA ILE A 163 -0.70 -16.35 18.71
C ILE A 163 -0.87 -16.24 17.20
N ARG A 164 -1.92 -15.54 16.77
CA ARG A 164 -2.10 -15.15 15.38
C ARG A 164 -1.31 -13.88 15.10
N LEU A 165 -0.54 -13.90 14.01
CA LEU A 165 0.21 -12.74 13.53
C LEU A 165 -0.49 -12.13 12.32
N TYR A 166 -0.64 -10.81 12.33
CA TYR A 166 -1.16 -10.04 11.22
C TYR A 166 -0.20 -8.92 10.83
N TYR A 167 -0.05 -8.68 9.53
CA TYR A 167 0.83 -7.63 9.03
C TYR A 167 0.35 -7.08 7.68
N GLN A 168 0.53 -5.77 7.48
CA GLN A 168 0.18 -5.10 6.22
C GLN A 168 1.33 -5.24 5.20
N GLY A 169 1.30 -6.31 4.41
CA GLY A 169 2.23 -6.52 3.29
C GLY A 169 3.29 -7.60 3.55
N LYS A 170 4.49 -7.46 2.97
CA LYS A 170 5.54 -8.47 3.10
C LYS A 170 6.51 -8.11 4.23
N ILE A 171 6.58 -8.97 5.25
CA ILE A 171 7.58 -8.90 6.32
C ILE A 171 8.92 -9.46 5.82
N LYS A 172 10.03 -8.83 6.19
CA LYS A 172 11.35 -9.22 5.65
C LYS A 172 11.93 -10.47 6.30
N ASP A 173 11.59 -10.69 7.56
CA ASP A 173 12.09 -11.78 8.39
C ASP A 173 11.04 -12.15 9.45
N LEU A 174 9.97 -12.80 9.01
CA LEU A 174 8.83 -13.14 9.87
C LEU A 174 9.24 -14.12 10.99
N ASP A 175 10.15 -15.06 10.71
CA ASP A 175 10.58 -16.08 11.66
C ASP A 175 11.31 -15.46 12.86
N SER A 176 12.23 -14.53 12.62
CA SER A 176 12.92 -13.81 13.69
C SER A 176 11.94 -12.91 14.46
N ALA A 177 11.06 -12.20 13.78
CA ALA A 177 10.06 -11.35 14.42
C ALA A 177 9.08 -12.15 15.30
N SER A 178 8.61 -13.30 14.81
CA SER A 178 7.74 -14.21 15.57
C SER A 178 8.43 -14.74 16.82
N ARG A 179 9.70 -15.18 16.71
CA ARG A 179 10.50 -15.59 17.88
C ARG A 179 10.62 -14.48 18.91
N MET A 180 10.89 -13.25 18.49
CA MET A 180 10.98 -12.11 19.41
C MET A 180 9.65 -11.82 20.12
N ILE A 181 8.52 -11.93 19.42
CA ILE A 181 7.19 -11.81 20.03
C ILE A 181 7.03 -12.90 21.08
N ASN A 182 7.22 -14.17 20.72
CA ASN A 182 7.07 -15.28 21.66
C ASN A 182 7.98 -15.12 22.89
N THR A 183 9.25 -14.78 22.70
CA THR A 183 10.18 -14.50 23.82
C THR A 183 9.70 -13.34 24.70
N ALA A 184 9.10 -12.30 24.11
CA ALA A 184 8.55 -11.19 24.88
C ALA A 184 7.30 -11.60 25.70
N LEU A 185 6.51 -12.54 25.19
CA LEU A 185 5.33 -13.06 25.87
C LEU A 185 5.66 -14.12 26.93
N ASP A 186 6.77 -14.85 26.76
CA ASP A 186 7.26 -15.90 27.66
C ASP A 186 7.99 -15.35 28.90
N ASN A 187 8.39 -14.08 28.89
CA ASN A 187 9.07 -13.47 30.02
C ASN A 187 8.17 -13.49 31.28
N GLU A 188 8.66 -13.99 32.41
CA GLU A 188 7.86 -14.16 33.64
C GLU A 188 7.24 -12.86 34.14
N GLU A 189 7.94 -11.74 33.97
CA GLU A 189 7.44 -10.41 34.35
C GLU A 189 6.36 -9.89 33.40
N LYS A 190 6.27 -10.47 32.19
CA LYS A 190 5.40 -10.08 31.08
C LYS A 190 5.27 -8.56 30.98
N PRO A 191 6.35 -7.81 30.69
CA PRO A 191 6.23 -6.38 30.60
C PRO A 191 5.21 -6.00 29.51
N VAL A 192 4.41 -4.96 29.78
CA VAL A 192 3.47 -4.40 28.80
C VAL A 192 4.21 -3.88 27.57
N ARG A 193 5.46 -3.45 27.77
CA ARG A 193 6.31 -2.88 26.74
C ARG A 193 7.73 -3.39 26.90
N GLN A 194 8.28 -3.93 25.82
CA GLN A 194 9.61 -4.49 25.79
C GLN A 194 10.42 -3.90 24.63
N LYS A 195 11.64 -3.51 24.95
CA LYS A 195 12.61 -3.00 23.98
C LYS A 195 13.74 -3.99 23.82
N ASN A 196 14.14 -4.24 22.58
CA ASN A 196 15.41 -4.87 22.25
C ASN A 196 16.20 -3.94 21.33
N SER A 197 17.22 -3.30 21.87
CA SER A 197 18.04 -2.32 21.14
C SER A 197 19.20 -2.96 20.36
N ASN A 198 19.48 -4.25 20.54
CA ASN A 198 20.62 -4.90 19.90
C ASN A 198 20.35 -6.38 19.58
N ILE A 199 19.41 -6.61 18.66
CA ILE A 199 18.99 -7.96 18.24
C ILE A 199 20.17 -8.76 17.67
N LYS A 200 21.04 -8.11 16.89
CA LYS A 200 22.18 -8.79 16.23
C LYS A 200 23.21 -9.36 17.21
N SER A 201 23.24 -8.86 18.45
CA SER A 201 24.11 -9.38 19.50
C SER A 201 23.53 -10.59 20.24
N ASP A 202 22.25 -10.87 20.06
CA ASP A 202 21.59 -12.03 20.66
C ASP A 202 21.92 -13.29 19.85
N SER A 203 22.59 -14.25 20.50
CA SER A 203 22.97 -15.52 19.89
C SER A 203 21.77 -16.33 19.38
N ASN A 204 20.58 -16.12 19.98
CA ASN A 204 19.36 -16.79 19.54
C ASN A 204 18.73 -16.17 18.28
N MET A 205 19.20 -14.97 17.90
CA MET A 205 18.71 -14.18 16.77
C MET A 205 19.75 -14.08 15.65
N GLU A 206 20.70 -15.02 15.61
CA GLU A 206 21.73 -15.08 14.57
C GLU A 206 21.08 -15.17 13.16
N GLY A 207 21.51 -14.31 12.24
CA GLY A 207 20.95 -14.20 10.89
C GLY A 207 19.70 -13.31 10.77
N SER A 208 19.20 -12.74 11.87
CA SER A 208 18.07 -11.80 11.84
C SER A 208 18.36 -10.59 10.95
N LYS A 209 17.38 -10.20 10.12
CA LYS A 209 17.45 -8.94 9.37
C LYS A 209 17.12 -7.72 10.22
N HIS A 210 16.46 -7.92 11.36
CA HIS A 210 16.09 -6.86 12.29
C HIS A 210 17.23 -6.53 13.24
N SER A 211 17.40 -5.24 13.47
CA SER A 211 18.43 -4.63 14.31
C SER A 211 17.90 -4.28 15.70
N GLN A 212 16.69 -3.71 15.75
CA GLN A 212 16.03 -3.29 16.98
C GLN A 212 14.54 -3.61 16.93
N SER A 213 13.91 -3.80 18.08
CA SER A 213 12.47 -4.02 18.17
C SER A 213 11.84 -3.34 19.38
N LEU A 214 10.57 -2.97 19.22
CA LEU A 214 9.66 -2.57 20.29
C LEU A 214 8.43 -3.46 20.23
N ILE A 215 8.08 -4.09 21.33
CA ILE A 215 6.89 -4.94 21.44
C ILE A 215 6.01 -4.35 22.52
N VAL A 216 4.74 -4.10 22.20
CA VAL A 216 3.72 -3.61 23.13
C VAL A 216 2.53 -4.56 23.13
N ARG A 217 1.94 -4.78 24.30
CA ARG A 217 0.74 -5.61 24.49
C ARG A 217 -0.16 -4.97 25.54
N ASN A 218 -1.45 -5.26 25.53
CA ASN A 218 -2.36 -4.78 26.58
C ASN A 218 -2.00 -5.30 27.99
N TYR A 219 -2.48 -4.59 29.02
CA TYR A 219 -2.32 -4.98 30.43
C TYR A 219 -3.10 -6.25 30.75
N GLY A 220 -2.53 -7.10 31.61
CA GLY A 220 -3.16 -8.36 32.02
C GLY A 220 -3.03 -9.46 30.97
N GLU A 221 -4.12 -10.17 30.73
CA GLU A 221 -4.23 -11.20 29.69
C GLU A 221 -4.08 -10.58 28.30
N ILE A 222 -3.29 -11.25 27.45
CA ILE A 222 -2.97 -10.74 26.12
C ILE A 222 -4.21 -10.86 25.25
N ARG A 223 -4.69 -9.74 24.71
CA ARG A 223 -5.82 -9.65 23.78
C ARG A 223 -5.41 -8.99 22.46
N LEU A 224 -4.46 -8.06 22.54
CA LEU A 224 -3.94 -7.32 21.40
C LEU A 224 -2.50 -6.88 21.70
N GLY A 225 -1.63 -7.03 20.71
CA GLY A 225 -0.31 -6.43 20.75
C GLY A 225 0.22 -6.04 19.38
N LEU A 226 1.33 -5.30 19.41
CA LEU A 226 2.03 -4.78 18.25
C LEU A 226 3.53 -4.93 18.45
N GLY A 227 4.18 -5.61 17.51
CA GLY A 227 5.62 -5.64 17.33
C GLY A 227 6.04 -4.68 16.22
N VAL A 228 7.00 -3.81 16.52
CA VAL A 228 7.65 -2.89 15.58
C VAL A 228 9.11 -3.30 15.45
N PHE A 229 9.52 -3.71 14.25
CA PHE A 229 10.84 -4.26 14.00
C PHE A 229 11.61 -3.40 13.01
N PHE A 230 12.72 -2.83 13.47
CA PHE A 230 13.57 -1.94 12.68
C PHE A 230 14.70 -2.72 12.03
N LEU A 231 14.95 -2.43 10.76
CA LEU A 231 16.02 -3.05 9.97
C LEU A 231 17.34 -2.25 10.03
N LYS A 232 17.35 -1.19 10.83
CA LYS A 232 18.49 -0.31 11.05
C LYS A 232 18.80 -0.25 12.53
N ASP A 233 20.07 -0.08 12.83
CA ASP A 233 20.57 0.20 14.17
C ASP A 233 20.30 1.68 14.53
N ASP A 234 20.35 2.00 15.83
CA ASP A 234 20.24 3.37 16.38
C ASP A 234 19.00 4.17 15.98
N VAL A 235 17.86 3.49 15.81
CA VAL A 235 16.56 4.12 15.53
C VAL A 235 15.85 4.54 16.82
N ILE A 236 15.96 3.74 17.87
CA ILE A 236 15.27 3.96 19.14
C ILE A 236 16.10 4.87 20.05
N SER A 237 15.65 6.11 20.23
CA SER A 237 16.12 7.05 21.27
C SER A 237 15.09 7.16 22.41
N GLU A 238 15.49 7.71 23.55
CA GLU A 238 14.60 7.90 24.70
C GLU A 238 13.41 8.82 24.37
N GLU A 239 13.64 9.92 23.66
CA GLU A 239 12.59 10.84 23.20
C GLU A 239 11.57 10.13 22.28
N LYS A 240 12.05 9.40 21.28
CA LYS A 240 11.21 8.64 20.34
C LYS A 240 10.46 7.50 21.04
N GLU A 241 11.07 6.90 22.05
CA GLU A 241 10.42 5.91 22.90
C GLU A 241 9.25 6.55 23.66
N GLN A 242 9.42 7.72 24.29
CA GLN A 242 8.31 8.41 24.99
C GLN A 242 7.14 8.76 24.06
N GLU A 243 7.41 9.20 22.84
CA GLU A 243 6.36 9.47 21.85
C GLU A 243 5.64 8.18 21.41
N PHE A 244 6.39 7.10 21.19
CA PHE A 244 5.81 5.78 20.92
C PHE A 244 4.91 5.28 22.07
N MET A 245 5.29 5.54 23.33
CA MET A 245 4.48 5.20 24.50
C MET A 245 3.14 5.92 24.49
N LYS A 246 3.13 7.21 24.09
CA LYS A 246 1.91 8.01 23.97
C LYS A 246 0.97 7.42 22.92
N ILE A 247 1.48 7.15 21.72
CA ILE A 247 0.70 6.57 20.60
C ILE A 247 0.10 5.22 20.98
N THR A 248 0.90 4.35 21.61
CA THR A 248 0.48 2.99 21.95
C THR A 248 -0.45 2.92 23.16
N THR A 249 -0.67 4.01 23.89
CA THR A 249 -1.58 4.00 25.05
C THR A 249 -3.03 3.70 24.64
N ASN A 250 -3.50 4.25 23.51
CA ASN A 250 -4.84 3.95 23.00
C ASN A 250 -4.96 2.47 22.58
N LEU A 251 -3.89 1.91 22.02
CA LEU A 251 -3.81 0.48 21.68
C LEU A 251 -3.92 -0.40 22.94
N LEU A 252 -3.31 0.02 24.05
CA LEU A 252 -3.44 -0.70 25.33
C LEU A 252 -4.87 -0.70 25.85
N LEU A 253 -5.60 0.42 25.69
CA LEU A 253 -6.96 0.58 26.18
C LEU A 253 -7.97 -0.16 25.30
N ILE A 254 -7.79 -0.15 23.98
CA ILE A 254 -8.76 -0.79 23.10
C ILE A 254 -8.72 -2.31 23.13
N GLY A 255 -7.61 -2.92 23.57
CA GLY A 255 -7.57 -4.35 23.86
C GLY A 255 -8.63 -4.80 24.89
N PHE A 256 -9.22 -3.88 25.66
CA PHE A 256 -10.34 -4.18 26.57
C PHE A 256 -11.72 -4.11 25.91
N ASN A 257 -11.85 -3.52 24.71
CA ASN A 257 -13.10 -3.54 23.94
C ASN A 257 -13.19 -4.84 23.15
N GLN A 258 -14.03 -5.76 23.63
CA GLN A 258 -14.14 -7.10 23.06
C GLN A 258 -14.68 -7.07 21.61
N ASP A 259 -15.70 -6.26 21.33
CA ASP A 259 -16.28 -6.15 19.99
C ASP A 259 -15.26 -5.65 18.95
N PHE A 260 -14.35 -4.77 19.36
CA PHE A 260 -13.24 -4.31 18.54
C PHE A 260 -12.21 -5.42 18.28
N VAL A 261 -11.79 -6.14 19.32
CA VAL A 261 -10.84 -7.26 19.20
C VAL A 261 -11.43 -8.34 18.30
N GLU A 262 -12.70 -8.70 18.46
CA GLU A 262 -13.39 -9.67 17.60
C GLU A 262 -13.52 -9.19 16.15
N SER A 263 -13.72 -7.88 15.93
CA SER A 263 -13.75 -7.30 14.58
C SER A 263 -12.38 -7.36 13.89
N LEU A 264 -11.30 -7.14 14.65
CA LEU A 264 -9.94 -7.35 14.18
C LEU A 264 -9.69 -8.82 13.83
N GLU A 265 -10.02 -9.74 14.73
CA GLU A 265 -9.82 -11.18 14.53
C GLU A 265 -10.58 -11.71 13.30
N ARG A 266 -11.85 -11.33 13.14
CA ARG A 266 -12.66 -11.74 11.98
C ARG A 266 -12.04 -11.33 10.66
N LYS A 267 -11.52 -10.09 10.59
CA LYS A 267 -10.81 -9.60 9.40
C LYS A 267 -9.56 -10.43 9.13
N PHE A 268 -8.77 -10.73 10.15
CA PHE A 268 -7.49 -11.42 9.98
C PHE A 268 -7.64 -12.88 9.57
N ASN A 269 -8.67 -13.57 10.07
CA ASN A 269 -9.01 -14.93 9.64
C ASN A 269 -9.44 -15.04 8.17
N ARG A 270 -9.84 -13.93 7.52
CA ARG A 270 -10.21 -13.90 6.09
C ARG A 270 -9.01 -13.65 5.17
N VAL A 271 -7.92 -13.13 5.70
CA VAL A 271 -6.72 -12.72 4.92
C VAL A 271 -5.58 -13.75 5.03
N SER A 272 -5.58 -14.59 6.08
CA SER A 272 -4.70 -15.76 6.24
C SER A 272 -5.14 -16.93 5.35
#